data_AF-A0A182T0W5-F1
#
_entry.id   AF-A0A182T0W5-F1
#
_cell.length_a   1.000
_cell.length_b   1.000
_cell.length_c   1.000
_cell.angle_alpha   90.00
_cell.angle_beta   90.00
_cell.angle_gamma   90.00
#
_symmetry.space_group_name_H-M   'P 1'
#
loop_
_entity.id
_entity.type
_entity.pdbx_description
1 polymer ?
#
loop_
_entity_poly.entity_id
_entity_poly.type
_entity_poly.pdbx_seq_one_letter_code
_entity_poly.pdbx_strand_id
1 'polypeptide(L)'
;MARHPALAERSVIVSSFGKTYHVTGWRVGYCMAPAALMDEIRKVHQFMVFSADTPMQYAFAAALNNPQSYLGLADFYQQKRDLLANALQASRFELLPSDGSFFMLARFNSFSQESDNDFAVRLIREAKVATIPLSAFYSDGTNTGIIRLSFSKDNDTLLEGARRLCQV
;
A
#
# COMPACT_ATOMS: atom_id res chain seq x y z
N MET A 1 9.96 12.40 10.82
CA MET A 1 11.03 11.66 11.55
C MET A 1 12.42 12.24 11.27
N ALA A 2 12.97 12.13 10.05
CA ALA A 2 14.30 12.66 9.71
C ALA A 2 14.50 14.16 10.00
N ARG A 3 13.44 14.97 9.93
CA ARG A 3 13.46 16.41 10.21
C ARG A 3 13.42 16.78 11.71
N HIS A 4 13.32 15.79 12.60
CA HIS A 4 13.29 16.01 14.06
C HIS A 4 14.52 15.34 14.68
N PRO A 5 15.52 16.09 15.17
CA PRO A 5 16.80 15.54 15.64
C PRO A 5 16.63 14.40 16.65
N ALA A 6 15.81 14.62 17.69
CA ALA A 6 15.55 13.63 18.73
C ALA A 6 14.85 12.36 18.24
N LEU A 7 14.25 12.34 17.04
CA LEU A 7 13.76 11.11 16.42
C LEU A 7 14.83 10.50 15.51
N ALA A 8 15.49 11.32 14.69
CA ALA A 8 16.50 10.87 13.74
C ALA A 8 17.61 10.03 14.41
N GLU A 9 18.05 10.42 15.61
CA GLU A 9 19.10 9.75 16.39
C GLU A 9 18.79 8.32 16.84
N ARG A 10 17.52 7.89 16.77
CA ARG A 10 17.07 6.59 17.29
C ARG A 10 16.13 5.84 16.35
N SER A 11 16.20 6.17 15.06
CA SER A 11 15.25 5.66 14.08
C SER A 11 15.92 5.04 12.87
N VAL A 12 15.24 4.05 12.31
CA VAL A 12 15.58 3.46 11.02
C VAL A 12 14.46 3.79 10.05
N ILE A 13 14.78 4.52 8.98
CA ILE A 13 13.85 4.82 7.89
C ILE A 13 14.05 3.74 6.84
N VAL A 14 13.00 2.98 6.53
CA VAL A 14 13.03 1.91 5.52
C VAL A 14 12.27 2.38 4.28
N SER A 15 12.81 2.09 3.10
CA SER A 15 12.24 2.51 1.82
C SER A 15 12.34 1.39 0.78
N SER A 16 11.41 1.38 -0.18
CA SER A 16 11.33 0.35 -1.23
C SER A 16 11.24 0.98 -2.61
N PHE A 17 12.20 0.66 -3.48
CA PHE A 17 12.15 1.10 -4.88
C PHE A 17 11.05 0.38 -5.65
N GLY A 18 10.82 -0.90 -5.35
CA GLY A 18 9.75 -1.66 -6.01
C GLY A 18 8.35 -1.06 -5.82
N LYS A 19 8.10 -0.37 -4.70
CA LYS A 19 6.84 0.36 -4.48
C LYS A 19 6.82 1.70 -5.21
N THR A 20 7.93 2.42 -5.17
CA THR A 20 8.08 3.76 -5.78
C THR A 20 7.98 3.69 -7.31
N TYR A 21 8.62 2.70 -7.93
CA TYR A 21 8.75 2.56 -9.39
C TYR A 21 7.86 1.46 -9.99
N HIS A 22 6.83 1.01 -9.26
CA HIS A 22 5.87 -0.01 -9.73
C HIS A 22 6.48 -1.35 -10.17
N VAL A 23 7.67 -1.69 -9.66
CA VAL A 23 8.43 -2.91 -9.97
C VAL A 23 8.66 -3.76 -8.71
N THR A 24 7.59 -4.16 -8.04
CA THR A 24 7.68 -4.88 -6.75
C THR A 24 8.49 -6.18 -6.82
N GLY A 25 8.60 -6.78 -8.01
CA GLY A 25 9.41 -7.98 -8.27
C GLY A 25 10.93 -7.73 -8.33
N TRP A 26 11.41 -6.48 -8.38
CA TRP A 26 12.84 -6.16 -8.48
C TRP A 26 13.56 -6.21 -7.11
N ARG A 27 12.80 -6.27 -6.01
CA ARG A 27 13.30 -6.59 -4.65
C ARG A 27 14.46 -5.72 -4.12
N VAL A 28 14.63 -4.48 -4.61
CA VAL A 28 15.58 -3.53 -4.04
C VAL A 28 14.88 -2.52 -3.11
N GLY A 29 15.47 -2.30 -1.95
CA GLY A 29 15.11 -1.27 -1.00
C GLY A 29 16.37 -0.79 -0.26
N TYR A 30 16.19 0.18 0.63
CA TYR A 30 17.28 0.68 1.46
C TYR A 30 16.76 1.09 2.82
N CYS A 31 17.68 1.29 3.76
CA CYS A 31 17.36 1.96 5.01
C CYS A 31 18.37 3.09 5.29
N MET A 32 17.93 4.08 6.05
CA MET A 32 18.75 5.17 6.56
C MET A 32 18.64 5.17 8.08
N ALA A 33 19.78 5.22 8.76
CA ALA A 33 19.87 5.22 10.22
C ALA A 33 21.15 5.94 10.66
N PRO A 34 21.22 6.41 11.92
CA PRO A 34 22.47 6.84 12.57
C PRO A 34 23.59 5.80 12.40
N ALA A 35 24.84 6.28 12.35
CA ALA A 35 26.01 5.44 12.09
C ALA A 35 26.07 4.21 13.02
N ALA A 36 25.90 4.41 14.34
CA ALA A 36 25.91 3.33 15.32
C ALA A 36 24.85 2.25 15.07
N LEU A 37 23.66 2.62 14.56
CA LEU A 37 22.62 1.66 14.20
C LEU A 37 22.93 0.98 12.85
N MET A 38 23.46 1.74 11.89
CA MET A 38 23.82 1.23 10.56
C MET A 38 24.93 0.18 10.62
N ASP A 39 25.88 0.31 11.56
CA ASP A 39 26.94 -0.69 11.77
C ASP A 39 26.35 -2.07 12.12
N GLU A 40 25.35 -2.12 13.00
CA GLU A 40 24.68 -3.37 13.36
C GLU A 40 23.78 -3.90 12.24
N ILE A 41 23.05 -3.03 11.54
CA ILE A 41 22.21 -3.41 10.39
C ILE A 41 23.06 -4.06 9.29
N ARG A 42 24.24 -3.49 8.99
CA ARG A 42 25.15 -4.02 7.96
C ARG A 42 25.70 -5.39 8.31
N LYS A 43 26.03 -5.64 9.59
CA LYS A 43 26.45 -6.98 10.06
C LYS A 43 25.38 -8.03 9.75
N VAL A 44 24.12 -7.73 10.06
CA VAL A 44 23.00 -8.65 9.77
C VAL A 44 22.79 -8.79 8.26
N HIS A 45 22.76 -7.69 7.50
CA HIS A 45 22.58 -7.71 6.04
C HIS A 45 23.64 -8.55 5.33
N GLN A 46 24.91 -8.41 5.75
CA GLN A 46 26.05 -9.16 5.20
C GLN A 46 25.82 -10.68 5.26
N PHE A 47 25.21 -11.19 6.34
CA PHE A 47 24.96 -12.62 6.50
C PHE A 47 23.58 -13.07 6.03
N MET A 48 22.61 -12.15 5.88
CA MET A 48 21.30 -12.49 5.31
C MET A 48 21.33 -12.64 3.79
N VAL A 49 22.00 -11.72 3.09
CA VAL A 49 22.00 -11.68 1.62
C VAL A 49 23.33 -11.26 1.00
N PHE A 50 24.31 -10.85 1.80
CA PHE A 50 25.62 -10.30 1.39
C PHE A 50 25.55 -8.97 0.63
N SER A 51 24.85 -8.94 -0.50
CA SER A 51 24.70 -7.78 -1.37
C SER A 51 23.34 -7.78 -2.07
N ALA A 52 22.84 -6.59 -2.42
CA ALA A 52 21.66 -6.45 -3.27
C ALA A 52 22.00 -6.67 -4.77
N ASP A 53 20.98 -6.88 -5.59
CA ASP A 53 21.13 -7.05 -7.04
C ASP A 53 21.86 -5.85 -7.69
N THR A 54 23.03 -6.12 -8.26
CA THR A 54 23.91 -5.06 -8.79
C THR A 54 23.29 -4.32 -9.98
N PRO A 55 22.82 -4.98 -11.06
CA PRO A 55 22.14 -4.29 -12.16
C PRO A 55 20.99 -3.37 -11.70
N MET A 56 20.14 -3.84 -10.78
CA MET A 56 19.02 -3.04 -10.30
C MET A 56 19.48 -1.83 -9.48
N GLN A 57 20.58 -1.95 -8.72
CA GLN A 57 21.18 -0.80 -8.01
C GLN A 57 21.61 0.30 -8.98
N TYR A 58 22.26 -0.04 -10.09
CA TYR A 58 22.64 0.94 -11.13
C TYR A 58 21.41 1.58 -11.79
N ALA A 59 20.37 0.80 -12.10
CA ALA A 59 19.13 1.30 -12.68
C ALA A 59 18.44 2.32 -11.75
N PHE A 60 18.32 2.01 -10.45
CA PHE A 60 17.71 2.93 -9.49
C PHE A 60 18.57 4.16 -9.21
N ALA A 61 19.90 4.03 -9.18
CA ALA A 61 20.79 5.19 -9.07
C ALA A 61 20.58 6.17 -10.24
N ALA A 62 20.46 5.65 -11.48
CA ALA A 62 20.17 6.47 -12.64
C ALA A 62 18.77 7.12 -12.58
N ALA A 63 17.75 6.39 -12.12
CA ALA A 63 16.40 6.93 -11.96
C ALA A 63 16.33 8.05 -10.92
N LEU A 64 17.01 7.88 -9.77
CA LEU A 64 17.04 8.86 -8.69
C LEU A 64 17.69 10.19 -9.08
N ASN A 65 18.62 10.18 -10.04
CA ASN A 65 19.23 11.39 -10.57
C ASN A 65 18.22 12.30 -11.30
N ASN A 66 17.04 11.77 -11.68
CA ASN A 66 15.94 12.56 -12.23
C ASN A 66 14.77 12.63 -11.22
N PRO A 67 14.58 13.77 -10.53
CA PRO A 67 13.47 13.93 -9.58
C PRO A 67 12.07 13.75 -10.17
N GLN A 68 11.90 13.97 -11.48
CA GLN A 68 10.61 13.77 -12.17
C GLN A 68 10.17 12.30 -12.12
N SER A 69 11.09 11.36 -11.86
CA SER A 69 10.78 9.94 -11.77
C SER A 69 9.98 9.55 -10.52
N TYR A 70 9.91 10.40 -9.49
CA TYR A 70 9.20 10.10 -8.24
C TYR A 70 8.35 11.25 -7.67
N LEU A 71 8.61 12.51 -8.02
CA LEU A 71 7.87 13.65 -7.44
C LEU A 71 6.39 13.71 -7.86
N GLY A 72 6.02 13.12 -9.00
CA GLY A 72 4.62 13.07 -9.49
C GLY A 72 3.75 11.96 -8.87
N LEU A 73 4.30 11.13 -7.97
CA LEU A 73 3.58 9.95 -7.45
C LEU A 73 2.35 10.31 -6.61
N ALA A 74 2.40 11.42 -5.87
CA ALA A 74 1.28 11.85 -5.03
C ALA A 74 0.05 12.18 -5.89
N ASP A 75 0.21 13.05 -6.88
CA ASP A 75 -0.87 13.46 -7.80
C ASP A 75 -1.38 12.25 -8.61
N PHE A 76 -0.46 11.39 -9.08
CA PHE A 76 -0.83 10.18 -9.81
C PHE A 76 -1.75 9.25 -9.00
N TYR A 77 -1.40 8.98 -7.74
CA TYR A 77 -2.21 8.12 -6.89
C TYR A 77 -3.47 8.82 -6.37
N GLN A 78 -3.43 10.13 -6.16
CA GLN A 78 -4.60 10.93 -5.80
C GLN A 78 -5.68 10.84 -6.89
N GLN A 79 -5.32 10.99 -8.16
CA GLN A 79 -6.27 10.83 -9.27
C GLN A 79 -6.94 9.45 -9.27
N LYS A 80 -6.19 8.38 -8.99
CA LYS A 80 -6.73 7.02 -8.91
C LYS A 80 -7.62 6.79 -7.69
N ARG A 81 -7.24 7.36 -6.54
CA ARG A 81 -8.04 7.35 -5.31
C ARG A 81 -9.39 8.04 -5.57
N ASP A 82 -9.34 9.25 -6.14
CA ASP A 82 -10.52 10.08 -6.37
C ASP A 82 -11.44 9.44 -7.43
N LEU A 83 -10.86 8.82 -8.47
CA LEU A 83 -11.61 8.03 -9.45
C LEU A 83 -12.40 6.89 -8.78
N LEU A 84 -11.74 6.08 -7.95
CA LEU A 84 -12.40 4.96 -7.27
C LEU A 84 -13.44 5.45 -6.24
N ALA A 85 -13.12 6.49 -5.47
CA ALA A 85 -14.03 7.07 -4.50
C ALA A 85 -15.30 7.63 -5.17
N ASN A 86 -15.15 8.38 -6.26
CA ASN A 86 -16.27 8.92 -7.03
C ASN A 86 -17.14 7.80 -7.62
N ALA A 87 -16.52 6.75 -8.17
CA ALA A 87 -17.26 5.62 -8.74
C ALA A 87 -18.03 4.81 -7.68
N LEU A 88 -17.60 4.85 -6.42
CA LEU A 88 -18.26 4.17 -5.28
C LEU A 88 -19.28 5.04 -4.55
N GLN A 89 -19.50 6.30 -4.93
CA GLN A 89 -20.45 7.20 -4.25
C GLN A 89 -21.89 6.66 -4.22
N ALA A 90 -22.30 5.91 -5.25
CA ALA A 90 -23.63 5.29 -5.32
C ALA A 90 -23.71 3.95 -4.57
N SER A 91 -22.60 3.47 -4.01
CA SER A 91 -22.59 2.22 -3.25
C SER A 91 -23.11 2.42 -1.82
N ARG A 92 -23.38 1.32 -1.13
CA ARG A 92 -23.81 1.32 0.27
C ARG A 92 -22.64 1.42 1.25
N PHE A 93 -21.41 1.37 0.75
CA PHE A 93 -20.19 1.41 1.56
C PHE A 93 -19.94 2.81 2.11
N GLU A 94 -19.54 2.86 3.37
CA GLU A 94 -18.97 4.08 3.96
C GLU A 94 -17.46 4.07 3.67
N LEU A 95 -16.99 5.00 2.84
CA LEU A 95 -15.57 5.15 2.52
C LEU A 95 -14.86 5.96 3.61
N LEU A 96 -13.78 5.42 4.17
CA LEU A 96 -12.97 6.13 5.16
C LEU A 96 -11.89 6.99 4.47
N PRO A 97 -11.47 8.12 5.08
CA PRO A 97 -10.40 8.96 4.55
C PRO A 97 -9.12 8.16 4.24
N SER A 98 -8.49 8.47 3.10
CA SER A 98 -7.21 7.88 2.68
C SER A 98 -6.20 8.99 2.38
N ASP A 99 -5.34 9.24 3.37
CA ASP A 99 -4.33 10.31 3.35
C ASP A 99 -3.00 9.88 2.72
N GLY A 100 -2.83 8.58 2.45
CA GLY A 100 -1.59 8.05 1.88
C GLY A 100 -1.67 6.57 1.57
N SER A 101 -0.57 6.03 1.04
CA SER A 101 -0.51 4.73 0.37
C SER A 101 -1.40 4.68 -0.89
N PHE A 102 -1.53 3.49 -1.48
CA PHE A 102 -2.45 3.23 -2.59
C PHE A 102 -3.64 2.36 -2.18
N PHE A 103 -4.05 2.46 -0.90
CA PHE A 103 -5.17 1.72 -0.32
C PHE A 103 -6.24 2.66 0.22
N MET A 104 -7.50 2.22 0.14
CA MET A 104 -8.62 2.85 0.84
C MET A 104 -9.41 1.81 1.62
N LEU A 105 -10.11 2.26 2.65
CA LEU A 105 -10.94 1.42 3.51
C LEU A 105 -12.42 1.70 3.24
N ALA A 106 -13.22 0.65 3.20
CA ALA A 106 -14.66 0.72 3.01
C ALA A 106 -15.36 -0.11 4.10
N ARG A 107 -16.24 0.53 4.88
CA ARG A 107 -17.04 -0.11 5.93
C ARG A 107 -18.39 -0.53 5.36
N PHE A 108 -18.89 -1.69 5.80
CA PHE A 108 -20.14 -2.28 5.31
C PHE A 108 -21.17 -2.63 6.42
N ASN A 109 -20.88 -2.32 7.69
CA ASN A 109 -21.74 -2.67 8.83
C ASN A 109 -23.16 -2.08 8.76
N SER A 110 -23.37 -1.03 7.97
CA SER A 110 -24.70 -0.43 7.78
C SER A 110 -25.64 -1.33 6.97
N PHE A 111 -25.12 -2.34 6.27
CA PHE A 111 -25.92 -3.20 5.39
C PHE A 111 -25.62 -4.70 5.41
N SER A 112 -24.51 -5.14 6.02
CA SER A 112 -24.27 -6.56 6.27
C SER A 112 -23.80 -6.78 7.71
N GLN A 113 -24.20 -7.91 8.28
CA GLN A 113 -23.80 -8.40 9.60
C GLN A 113 -22.73 -9.52 9.51
N GLU A 114 -22.24 -9.80 8.29
CA GLU A 114 -21.18 -10.78 8.06
C GLU A 114 -19.87 -10.36 8.74
N SER A 115 -19.01 -11.34 9.02
CA SER A 115 -17.61 -11.03 9.33
C SER A 115 -16.94 -10.41 8.11
N ASP A 116 -15.95 -9.53 8.29
CA ASP A 116 -15.21 -8.98 7.16
C ASP A 116 -14.53 -10.05 6.31
N ASN A 117 -14.11 -11.18 6.91
CA ASN A 117 -13.60 -12.34 6.20
C ASN A 117 -14.67 -12.99 5.31
N ASP A 118 -15.83 -13.35 5.87
CA ASP A 118 -16.92 -13.98 5.10
C ASP A 118 -17.42 -13.03 4.00
N PHE A 119 -17.54 -11.74 4.31
CA PHE A 119 -17.91 -10.71 3.35
C PHE A 119 -16.90 -10.62 2.21
N ALA A 120 -15.59 -10.63 2.49
CA ALA A 120 -14.56 -10.62 1.45
C ALA A 120 -14.61 -11.88 0.56
N VAL A 121 -14.87 -13.06 1.13
CA VAL A 121 -15.07 -14.30 0.37
C VAL A 121 -16.32 -14.22 -0.51
N ARG A 122 -17.42 -13.65 0.01
CA ARG A 122 -18.65 -13.44 -0.74
C ARG A 122 -18.44 -12.50 -1.92
N LEU A 123 -17.75 -11.37 -1.72
CA LEU A 123 -17.39 -10.43 -2.79
C LEU A 123 -16.58 -11.11 -3.91
N ILE A 124 -15.66 -12.02 -3.57
CA ILE A 124 -14.90 -12.79 -4.56
C ILE A 124 -15.81 -13.71 -5.36
N ARG A 125 -16.71 -14.44 -4.68
CA ARG A 125 -17.55 -15.46 -5.32
C ARG A 125 -18.68 -14.87 -6.15
N GLU A 126 -19.38 -13.89 -5.59
CA GLU A 126 -20.61 -13.33 -6.14
C GLU A 126 -20.33 -12.08 -6.97
N ALA A 127 -19.67 -11.08 -6.37
CA ALA A 127 -19.37 -9.83 -7.03
C ALA A 127 -18.11 -9.91 -7.93
N LYS A 128 -17.35 -11.02 -7.89
CA LYS A 128 -16.10 -11.19 -8.65
C LYS A 128 -15.10 -10.03 -8.41
N VAL A 129 -15.05 -9.53 -7.18
CA VAL A 129 -14.11 -8.48 -6.74
C VAL A 129 -13.33 -9.00 -5.54
N ALA A 130 -12.01 -9.09 -5.69
CA ALA A 130 -11.12 -9.46 -4.59
C ALA A 130 -10.83 -8.24 -3.71
N THR A 131 -11.10 -8.38 -2.42
CA THR A 131 -10.80 -7.39 -1.37
C THR A 131 -10.07 -8.07 -0.22
N ILE A 132 -9.50 -7.29 0.70
CA ILE A 132 -8.82 -7.86 1.88
C ILE A 132 -9.60 -7.45 3.13
N PRO A 133 -10.04 -8.40 3.98
CA PRO A 133 -10.65 -8.07 5.26
C PRO A 133 -9.63 -7.36 6.16
N LEU A 134 -10.04 -6.30 6.84
CA LEU A 134 -9.12 -5.56 7.70
C LEU A 134 -8.76 -6.36 8.97
N SER A 135 -9.64 -7.26 9.43
CA SER A 135 -9.35 -8.21 10.53
C SER A 135 -8.09 -9.05 10.31
N ALA A 136 -7.68 -9.33 9.06
CA ALA A 136 -6.45 -10.05 8.76
C ALA A 136 -5.17 -9.33 9.25
N PHE A 137 -5.27 -8.05 9.60
CA PHE A 137 -4.19 -7.25 10.18
C PHE A 137 -4.27 -7.14 11.72
N TYR A 138 -5.24 -7.80 12.35
CA TYR A 138 -5.43 -7.83 13.82
C TYR A 138 -5.14 -9.24 14.34
N SER A 139 -4.33 -9.34 15.40
CA SER A 139 -3.94 -10.64 15.98
C SER A 139 -4.92 -11.18 17.01
N ASP A 140 -5.88 -10.38 17.45
CA ASP A 140 -6.83 -10.71 18.53
C ASP A 140 -8.19 -11.23 18.02
N GLY A 141 -8.34 -11.39 16.70
CA GLY A 141 -9.60 -11.84 16.09
C GLY A 141 -10.66 -10.75 16.00
N THR A 142 -10.31 -9.47 16.16
CA THR A 142 -11.25 -8.35 15.98
C THR A 142 -11.89 -8.38 14.60
N ASN A 143 -13.21 -8.55 14.55
CA ASN A 143 -14.01 -8.33 13.34
C ASN A 143 -14.27 -6.83 13.17
N THR A 144 -13.78 -6.25 12.09
CA THR A 144 -13.81 -4.79 11.91
C THR A 144 -15.03 -4.30 11.13
N GLY A 145 -15.66 -5.18 10.33
CA GLY A 145 -16.66 -4.78 9.34
C GLY A 145 -16.11 -3.86 8.24
N ILE A 146 -14.80 -3.90 8.00
CA ILE A 146 -14.08 -3.07 7.04
C ILE A 146 -13.30 -3.95 6.07
N ILE A 147 -13.38 -3.60 4.79
CA ILE A 147 -12.52 -4.17 3.74
C ILE A 147 -11.52 -3.12 3.24
N ARG A 148 -10.34 -3.59 2.81
CA ARG A 148 -9.30 -2.79 2.17
C ARG A 148 -9.32 -3.01 0.67
N LEU A 149 -9.43 -1.91 -0.07
CA LEU A 149 -9.34 -1.85 -1.53
C LEU A 149 -7.98 -1.28 -1.94
N SER A 150 -7.39 -1.80 -3.03
CA SER A 150 -6.19 -1.22 -3.63
C SER A 150 -6.56 -0.48 -4.91
N PHE A 151 -6.15 0.78 -5.02
CA PHE A 151 -6.34 1.58 -6.24
C PHE A 151 -5.08 1.65 -7.12
N SER A 152 -4.07 0.80 -6.85
CA SER A 152 -2.88 0.64 -7.70
C SER A 152 -3.16 -0.23 -8.94
N LYS A 153 -4.13 0.17 -9.77
CA LYS A 153 -4.59 -0.53 -10.98
C LYS A 153 -4.80 0.45 -12.14
N ASP A 154 -4.97 -0.05 -13.36
CA ASP A 154 -5.47 0.77 -14.48
C ASP A 154 -6.91 1.25 -14.21
N ASN A 155 -7.32 2.30 -14.92
CA ASN A 155 -8.59 2.97 -14.64
C ASN A 155 -9.80 2.08 -14.94
N ASP A 156 -9.73 1.25 -16.00
CA ASP A 156 -10.81 0.34 -16.38
C ASP A 156 -11.06 -0.71 -15.28
N THR A 157 -9.99 -1.25 -14.69
CA THR A 157 -10.08 -2.17 -13.55
C THR A 157 -10.72 -1.50 -12.33
N LEU A 158 -10.40 -0.22 -12.05
CA LEU A 158 -11.01 0.52 -10.93
C LEU A 158 -12.50 0.73 -11.16
N LEU A 159 -12.88 1.15 -12.37
CA LEU A 159 -14.27 1.42 -12.73
C LEU A 159 -15.11 0.13 -12.74
N GLU A 160 -14.60 -0.97 -13.28
CA GLU A 160 -15.30 -2.25 -13.27
C GLU A 160 -15.46 -2.81 -11.85
N GLY A 161 -14.41 -2.70 -11.02
CA GLY A 161 -14.48 -3.07 -9.61
C GLY A 161 -15.55 -2.27 -8.85
N ALA A 162 -15.56 -0.95 -9.03
CA ALA A 162 -16.56 -0.07 -8.43
C ALA A 162 -17.98 -0.41 -8.92
N ARG A 163 -18.18 -0.61 -10.23
CA ARG A 163 -19.47 -0.99 -10.81
C ARG A 163 -20.05 -2.24 -10.15
N ARG A 164 -19.22 -3.26 -9.92
CA ARG A 164 -19.65 -4.51 -9.25
C ARG A 164 -19.93 -4.29 -7.77
N LEU A 165 -19.13 -3.49 -7.08
CA LEU A 165 -19.34 -3.17 -5.67
C LEU A 165 -20.61 -2.34 -5.42
N CYS A 166 -21.02 -1.49 -6.35
CA CYS A 166 -22.29 -0.75 -6.27
C CYS A 166 -23.53 -1.65 -6.38
N GLN A 167 -23.38 -2.92 -6.76
CA GLN A 167 -24.47 -3.90 -6.84
C GLN A 167 -24.64 -4.75 -5.58
N VAL A 168 -23.79 -4.52 -4.56
CA VAL A 168 -23.78 -5.22 -3.26
C VAL A 168 -24.53 -4.38 -2.22
#